data_AF-A0A928J5P4-F1
#
_entry.id   AF-A0A928J5P4-F1
#
_cell.length_a   1.000
_cell.length_b   1.000
_cell.length_c   1.000
_cell.angle_alpha   90.00
_cell.angle_beta   90.00
_cell.angle_gamma   90.00
#
_symmetry.space_group_name_H-M   'P 1'
#
loop_
_entity.id
_entity.type
_entity.pdbx_description
1 polymer ?
#
loop_
_entity_poly.entity_id
_entity_poly.type
_entity_poly.pdbx_seq_one_letter_code
_entity_poly.pdbx_strand_id
1 'polypeptide(L)'
;MKLTSEKKSVNFDKVSLADGYACYVSGTGELSYSLDVADTSEYMAIENHSPFWCRPFWGNSLSELPQKVQALLIKNGDKYTYYLPVCDSIFKTVIRGKENGFEFYTYSNCNTVTECKHQLTFVCLVGKEPLALMKQGARAVCKLLDNGLKLREEKSVPDVFNYLGWCSWDSMQIRVNHEGLLEKARELKEKNVPVHFAIIDDMWADVPRLNEVPADIEFGKMVGIMHASKMRSFEGDPKRFPKGMSAAIEDLKKEGIPAVGVWFPTTGYWAGLMPNESESERQKDNTVTLQNGQIIVAPEKEKAERYFDDLCSRVKEWGGDFVKIDNQGFHQRYENVAPIGESARAIQRAIDKAADKHFDGALINCMGMPSECMFNRTSAVSRCSDDFIPESREWFAKNILQCSFNGLLQGQFYVNDWDMWWTDDEQAVKNSLCRAISGGPIYVSDKIGRTNPEILKPLCLEDGRIIRPDESATPTADCLMQNPTTTDKIFKIRNRIGENGVCAVFNINAENKPVSGTLTPTELGISDGDYVYYEYFTGQTGVLKMGEKLNITLTNNDDFRLYSFALKKGDSDEYTGRKDLFMGVGY
;
A
#
# COMPACT_ATOMS: atom_id res chain seq x y z
N MET A 1 8.80 -32.09 0.92
CA MET A 1 9.68 -31.35 1.86
C MET A 1 9.37 -31.74 3.30
N LYS A 2 10.41 -32.13 4.05
CA LYS A 2 10.33 -32.47 5.49
C LYS A 2 10.60 -31.20 6.30
N LEU A 3 9.75 -30.91 7.29
CA LEU A 3 9.97 -29.83 8.25
C LEU A 3 10.88 -30.35 9.37
N THR A 4 11.84 -29.53 9.77
CA THR A 4 12.75 -29.84 10.89
C THR A 4 12.82 -28.65 11.85
N SER A 5 12.97 -28.93 13.15
CA SER A 5 13.24 -27.92 14.18
C SER A 5 14.37 -28.42 15.06
N GLU A 6 15.21 -27.51 15.55
CA GLU A 6 16.27 -27.82 16.50
C GLU A 6 15.70 -28.15 17.90
N LYS A 7 14.50 -27.65 18.23
CA LYS A 7 13.78 -28.01 19.44
C LYS A 7 12.94 -29.27 19.21
N LYS A 8 13.11 -30.31 20.02
CA LYS A 8 12.32 -31.56 19.98
C LYS A 8 10.81 -31.38 20.26
N SER A 9 10.37 -30.19 20.67
CA SER A 9 9.00 -29.90 21.13
C SER A 9 8.08 -29.26 20.08
N VAL A 10 8.49 -29.19 18.80
CA VAL A 10 7.64 -28.63 17.73
C VAL A 10 6.92 -29.74 16.98
N ASN A 11 5.59 -29.71 17.02
CA ASN A 11 4.71 -30.61 16.27
C ASN A 11 4.20 -29.91 15.01
N PHE A 12 4.14 -30.65 13.89
CA PHE A 12 3.69 -30.14 12.60
C PHE A 12 2.45 -30.89 12.15
N ASP A 13 1.46 -30.15 11.66
CA ASP A 13 0.32 -30.71 10.95
C ASP A 13 0.20 -30.05 9.57
N LYS A 14 -0.22 -30.84 8.57
CA LYS A 14 -0.31 -30.41 7.17
C LYS A 14 -1.71 -30.68 6.64
N VAL A 15 -2.38 -29.61 6.24
CA VAL A 15 -3.67 -29.69 5.56
C VAL A 15 -3.42 -29.58 4.06
N SER A 16 -3.86 -30.59 3.30
CA SER A 16 -3.69 -30.61 1.85
C SER A 16 -4.56 -29.56 1.15
N LEU A 17 -4.00 -28.90 0.14
CA LEU A 17 -4.68 -27.98 -0.77
C LEU A 17 -4.52 -28.52 -2.21
N ALA A 18 -5.30 -28.01 -3.16
CA ALA A 18 -5.27 -28.49 -4.54
C ALA A 18 -3.86 -28.45 -5.15
N ASP A 19 -3.16 -27.33 -4.97
CA ASP A 19 -1.83 -27.08 -5.53
C ASP A 19 -0.73 -27.01 -4.46
N GLY A 20 -0.97 -27.57 -3.26
CA GLY A 20 0.01 -27.51 -2.18
C GLY A 20 -0.52 -27.90 -0.80
N TYR A 21 -0.12 -27.17 0.24
CA TYR A 21 -0.55 -27.44 1.62
C TYR A 21 -0.50 -26.20 2.52
N ALA A 22 -1.29 -26.22 3.59
CA ALA A 22 -1.17 -25.31 4.73
C ALA A 22 -0.44 -26.01 5.87
N CYS A 23 0.40 -25.27 6.59
CA CYS A 23 1.17 -25.79 7.72
C CYS A 23 0.69 -25.20 9.04
N TYR A 24 0.38 -26.09 9.97
CA TYR A 24 0.05 -25.77 11.35
C TYR A 24 1.16 -26.24 12.29
N VAL A 25 1.45 -25.45 13.32
CA VAL A 25 2.45 -25.82 14.32
C VAL A 25 1.89 -25.77 15.74
N SER A 26 2.41 -26.64 16.59
CA SER A 26 2.23 -26.57 18.03
C SER A 26 3.58 -26.68 18.73
N GLY A 27 3.78 -25.96 19.83
CA GLY A 27 5.02 -25.97 20.59
C GLY A 27 4.99 -25.00 21.76
N THR A 28 6.16 -24.74 22.35
CA THR A 28 6.31 -23.83 23.49
C THR A 28 7.11 -22.58 23.12
N GLY A 29 6.55 -21.42 23.45
CA GLY A 29 7.11 -20.10 23.16
C GLY A 29 7.30 -19.86 21.66
N GLU A 30 8.36 -19.15 21.33
CA GLU A 30 8.74 -18.88 19.94
C GLU A 30 9.38 -20.10 19.26
N LEU A 31 9.02 -20.29 18.00
CA LEU A 31 9.31 -21.48 17.23
C LEU A 31 10.10 -21.13 15.96
N SER A 32 11.23 -21.80 15.77
CA SER A 32 12.01 -21.80 14.52
C SER A 32 12.01 -23.19 13.91
N TYR A 33 11.75 -23.25 12.62
CA TYR A 33 11.74 -24.50 11.86
C TYR A 33 11.98 -24.25 10.38
N SER A 34 12.53 -25.24 9.69
CA SER A 34 13.05 -25.08 8.33
C SER A 34 12.53 -26.17 7.41
N LEU A 35 12.60 -25.87 6.12
CA LEU A 35 12.42 -26.84 5.06
C LEU A 35 13.77 -27.10 4.41
N ASP A 36 13.98 -28.34 4.01
CA ASP A 36 15.08 -28.70 3.12
C ASP A 36 14.72 -28.26 1.70
N VAL A 37 15.27 -27.12 1.28
CA VAL A 37 15.09 -26.49 -0.03
C VAL A 37 16.47 -26.26 -0.61
N ALA A 38 16.70 -26.70 -1.84
CA ALA A 38 17.95 -26.45 -2.53
C ALA A 38 18.21 -24.95 -2.66
N ASP A 39 19.45 -24.53 -2.40
CA ASP A 39 19.82 -23.13 -2.53
C ASP A 39 19.72 -22.66 -4.00
N THR A 40 19.34 -21.40 -4.19
CA THR A 40 19.10 -20.81 -5.51
C THR A 40 19.12 -19.29 -5.45
N SER A 41 19.45 -18.66 -6.57
CA SER A 41 19.27 -17.21 -6.80
C SER A 41 17.99 -16.88 -7.59
N GLU A 42 17.28 -17.89 -8.11
CA GLU A 42 16.03 -17.69 -8.85
C GLU A 42 14.83 -17.56 -7.90
N TYR A 43 14.81 -16.46 -7.14
CA TYR A 43 13.70 -16.15 -6.25
C TYR A 43 13.39 -14.66 -6.18
N MET A 44 12.20 -14.35 -5.67
CA MET A 44 11.81 -13.01 -5.24
C MET A 44 11.11 -13.11 -3.89
N ALA A 45 11.45 -12.19 -3.00
CA ALA A 45 10.83 -12.07 -1.69
C ALA A 45 10.19 -10.70 -1.51
N ILE A 46 9.17 -10.62 -0.65
CA ILE A 46 8.62 -9.35 -0.15
C ILE A 46 8.95 -9.27 1.34
N GLU A 47 9.86 -8.35 1.65
CA GLU A 47 10.38 -8.05 2.98
C GLU A 47 9.57 -6.94 3.64
N ASN A 48 9.26 -7.08 4.93
CA ASN A 48 8.85 -5.95 5.78
C ASN A 48 10.12 -5.26 6.33
N HIS A 49 10.64 -4.25 5.62
CA HIS A 49 11.96 -3.65 5.87
C HIS A 49 11.96 -2.60 6.97
N SER A 50 10.77 -2.16 7.38
CA SER A 50 10.57 -1.22 8.49
C SER A 50 9.41 -1.71 9.38
N PRO A 51 9.06 -1.00 10.46
CA PRO A 51 7.83 -1.28 11.20
C PRO A 51 6.55 -1.12 10.35
N PHE A 52 6.62 -0.46 9.19
CA PHE A 52 5.44 0.02 8.46
C PHE A 52 5.35 -0.44 7.01
N TRP A 53 6.49 -0.76 6.40
CA TRP A 53 6.62 -0.78 4.96
C TRP A 53 7.28 -2.06 4.45
N CYS A 54 6.86 -2.47 3.26
CA CYS A 54 7.46 -3.60 2.55
C CYS A 54 8.15 -3.18 1.26
N ARG A 55 9.10 -4.02 0.83
CA ARG A 55 9.80 -3.89 -0.45
C ARG A 55 10.11 -5.26 -1.05
N PRO A 56 10.31 -5.36 -2.37
CA PRO A 56 10.86 -6.56 -2.95
C PRO A 56 12.34 -6.75 -2.59
N PHE A 57 12.77 -8.01 -2.60
CA PHE A 57 14.14 -8.42 -2.35
C PHE A 57 14.54 -9.56 -3.30
N TRP A 58 15.80 -9.51 -3.76
CA TRP A 58 16.49 -10.54 -4.53
C TRP A 58 17.88 -10.73 -3.93
N GLY A 59 18.41 -11.93 -4.04
CA GLY A 59 19.76 -12.26 -3.59
C GLY A 59 20.33 -13.44 -4.38
N ASN A 60 21.56 -13.81 -4.04
CA ASN A 60 22.29 -14.90 -4.71
C ASN A 60 22.10 -16.25 -4.01
N SER A 61 21.63 -16.22 -2.76
CA SER A 61 21.36 -17.39 -1.93
C SER A 61 20.12 -17.15 -1.07
N LEU A 62 19.37 -18.20 -0.77
CA LEU A 62 18.26 -18.17 0.18
C LEU A 62 18.72 -17.83 1.61
N SER A 63 20.00 -18.04 1.92
CA SER A 63 20.62 -17.65 3.18
C SER A 63 20.70 -16.12 3.38
N GLU A 64 20.62 -15.35 2.30
CA GLU A 64 20.64 -13.88 2.31
C GLU A 64 19.26 -13.26 2.58
N LEU A 65 18.20 -14.08 2.69
CA LEU A 65 16.85 -13.58 2.89
C LEU A 65 16.75 -12.67 4.14
N PRO A 66 16.10 -11.49 4.04
CA PRO A 66 15.92 -10.57 5.16
C PRO A 66 15.20 -11.19 6.35
N GLN A 67 15.28 -10.54 7.51
CA GLN A 67 14.75 -11.09 8.78
C GLN A 67 13.22 -11.17 8.88
N LYS A 68 12.50 -10.43 8.03
CA LYS A 68 11.03 -10.30 8.09
C LYS A 68 10.40 -10.47 6.71
N VAL A 69 10.69 -11.58 6.03
CA VAL A 69 10.05 -11.90 4.73
C VAL A 69 8.61 -12.38 4.96
N GLN A 70 7.66 -11.78 4.23
CA GLN A 70 6.21 -12.02 4.34
C GLN A 70 5.64 -12.73 3.11
N ALA A 71 6.42 -12.88 2.05
CA ALA A 71 6.11 -13.72 0.90
C ALA A 71 7.42 -14.11 0.21
N LEU A 72 7.52 -15.37 -0.24
CA LEU A 72 8.68 -15.88 -0.96
C LEU A 72 8.22 -16.71 -2.16
N LEU A 73 8.68 -16.34 -3.35
CA LEU A 73 8.43 -17.05 -4.60
C LEU A 73 9.78 -17.59 -5.12
N ILE A 74 9.91 -18.91 -5.22
CA ILE A 74 11.11 -19.58 -5.73
C ILE A 74 10.76 -20.24 -7.06
N LYS A 75 11.58 -20.02 -8.09
CA LYS A 75 11.48 -20.73 -9.36
C LYS A 75 12.29 -22.02 -9.32
N ASN A 76 11.65 -23.11 -9.71
CA ASN A 76 12.19 -24.47 -9.74
C ASN A 76 11.93 -25.08 -11.13
N GLY A 77 12.83 -24.83 -12.08
CA GLY A 77 12.64 -25.25 -13.47
C GLY A 77 11.47 -24.51 -14.14
N ASP A 78 10.45 -25.26 -14.57
CA ASP A 78 9.23 -24.73 -15.21
C ASP A 78 8.11 -24.40 -14.22
N LYS A 79 8.35 -24.56 -12.91
CA LYS A 79 7.39 -24.31 -11.84
C LYS A 79 7.90 -23.27 -10.85
N TYR A 80 6.98 -22.75 -10.07
CA TYR A 80 7.22 -21.86 -8.95
C TYR A 80 6.68 -22.50 -7.67
N THR A 81 7.39 -22.28 -6.57
CA THR A 81 6.94 -22.59 -5.22
C THR A 81 6.71 -21.26 -4.49
N TYR A 82 5.49 -21.04 -4.02
CA TYR A 82 5.09 -19.83 -3.31
C TYR A 82 4.84 -20.14 -1.83
N TYR A 83 5.58 -19.46 -0.95
CA TYR A 83 5.37 -19.49 0.49
C TYR A 83 4.75 -18.17 0.96
N LEU A 84 3.62 -18.27 1.64
CA LEU A 84 2.91 -17.16 2.26
C LEU A 84 2.83 -17.39 3.77
N PRO A 85 3.78 -16.85 4.56
CA PRO A 85 3.68 -16.77 6.02
C PRO A 85 2.44 -16.01 6.49
N VAL A 86 1.87 -16.45 7.61
CA VAL A 86 0.59 -15.97 8.13
C VAL A 86 0.75 -15.36 9.51
N CYS A 87 -0.02 -14.31 9.80
CA CYS A 87 -0.32 -13.88 11.16
C CYS A 87 -1.75 -14.31 11.48
N ASP A 88 -1.90 -15.13 12.53
CA ASP A 88 -3.20 -15.64 12.98
C ASP A 88 -3.63 -14.86 14.24
N SER A 89 -4.44 -15.47 15.09
CA SER A 89 -5.01 -14.88 16.31
C SER A 89 -3.96 -14.45 17.33
N ILE A 90 -2.89 -15.22 17.53
CA ILE A 90 -1.89 -14.94 18.58
C ILE A 90 -0.50 -14.72 18.01
N PHE A 91 -0.04 -15.63 17.14
CA PHE A 91 1.32 -15.60 16.61
C PHE A 91 1.38 -15.04 15.19
N LYS A 92 2.55 -14.49 14.85
CA LYS A 92 2.97 -14.12 13.50
C LYS A 92 4.11 -15.02 13.05
N THR A 93 4.03 -15.51 11.83
CA THR A 93 5.14 -16.19 11.15
C THR A 93 5.78 -15.27 10.11
N VAL A 94 7.10 -15.28 10.05
CA VAL A 94 7.90 -14.68 8.97
C VAL A 94 8.93 -15.68 8.46
N ILE A 95 9.50 -15.43 7.28
CA ILE A 95 10.67 -16.15 6.78
C ILE A 95 11.93 -15.31 7.05
N ARG A 96 13.03 -15.96 7.39
CA ARG A 96 14.38 -15.35 7.47
C ARG A 96 15.45 -16.28 6.93
N GLY A 97 16.49 -15.70 6.32
CA GLY A 97 17.67 -16.45 5.88
C GLY A 97 18.39 -17.10 7.06
N LYS A 98 18.97 -18.28 6.81
CA LYS A 98 19.85 -18.99 7.74
C LYS A 98 20.98 -19.68 7.00
N GLU A 99 21.94 -20.22 7.73
CA GLU A 99 22.99 -21.05 7.11
C GLU A 99 22.34 -22.21 6.32
N ASN A 100 22.74 -22.34 5.04
CA ASN A 100 22.25 -23.35 4.10
C ASN A 100 20.73 -23.27 3.80
N GLY A 101 20.12 -22.09 3.80
CA GLY A 101 18.76 -21.88 3.29
C GLY A 101 17.96 -20.84 4.07
N PHE A 102 16.72 -21.16 4.43
CA PHE A 102 15.87 -20.27 5.22
C PHE A 102 15.09 -21.02 6.29
N GLU A 103 14.53 -20.27 7.24
CA GLU A 103 13.61 -20.79 8.24
C GLU A 103 12.37 -19.93 8.37
N PHE A 104 11.32 -20.54 8.89
CA PHE A 104 10.15 -19.87 9.41
C PHE A 104 10.37 -19.57 10.88
N TYR A 105 10.06 -18.35 11.28
CA TYR A 105 10.12 -17.90 12.66
C TYR A 105 8.72 -17.43 13.09
N THR A 106 8.18 -18.11 14.10
CA THR A 106 6.82 -17.87 14.64
C THR A 106 6.92 -17.35 16.06
N TYR A 107 6.36 -16.16 16.29
CA TYR A 107 6.48 -15.42 17.56
C TYR A 107 5.19 -14.66 17.93
N SER A 108 4.97 -14.44 19.22
CA SER A 108 3.81 -13.71 19.77
C SER A 108 4.16 -12.27 20.17
N ASN A 109 5.44 -11.93 20.31
CA ASN A 109 5.91 -10.67 20.90
C ASN A 109 5.45 -10.45 22.36
N CYS A 110 5.09 -11.54 23.06
CA CYS A 110 4.53 -11.46 24.41
C CYS A 110 4.98 -12.67 25.24
N ASN A 111 5.83 -12.41 26.25
CA ASN A 111 6.46 -13.45 27.08
C ASN A 111 5.48 -14.22 27.97
N THR A 112 4.27 -13.72 28.19
CA THR A 112 3.22 -14.42 28.94
C THR A 112 2.56 -15.53 28.11
N VAL A 113 2.69 -15.50 26.78
CA VAL A 113 2.23 -16.56 25.89
C VAL A 113 3.31 -17.63 25.77
N THR A 114 3.17 -18.69 26.55
CA THR A 114 4.17 -19.78 26.61
C THR A 114 3.82 -20.97 25.72
N GLU A 115 2.62 -21.02 25.16
CA GLU A 115 2.13 -22.17 24.39
C GLU A 115 1.58 -21.72 23.03
N CYS A 116 2.05 -22.38 21.97
CA CYS A 116 1.56 -22.25 20.61
C CYS A 116 0.75 -23.51 20.28
N LYS A 117 -0.55 -23.37 19.98
CA LYS A 117 -1.46 -24.48 19.70
C LYS A 117 -2.03 -24.36 18.31
N HIS A 118 -1.69 -25.32 17.45
CA HIS A 118 -2.31 -25.49 16.13
C HIS A 118 -2.42 -24.16 15.36
N GLN A 119 -1.34 -23.40 15.38
CA GLN A 119 -1.23 -22.09 14.76
C GLN A 119 -1.08 -22.24 13.25
N LEU A 120 -1.88 -21.56 12.44
CA LEU A 120 -1.61 -21.46 11.00
C LEU A 120 -0.36 -20.61 10.78
N THR A 121 0.66 -21.20 10.15
CA THR A 121 1.97 -20.53 10.01
C THR A 121 2.27 -20.09 8.60
N PHE A 122 1.98 -20.93 7.61
CA PHE A 122 2.15 -20.56 6.21
C PHE A 122 1.29 -21.44 5.30
N VAL A 123 1.02 -20.91 4.11
CA VAL A 123 0.53 -21.67 2.96
C VAL A 123 1.69 -21.84 1.97
N CYS A 124 1.81 -23.04 1.40
CA CYS A 124 2.78 -23.37 0.37
C CYS A 124 2.05 -23.91 -0.86
N LEU A 125 2.27 -23.30 -2.03
CA LEU A 125 1.68 -23.72 -3.31
C LEU A 125 2.75 -23.92 -4.38
N VAL A 126 2.49 -24.81 -5.33
CA VAL A 126 3.39 -25.15 -6.43
C VAL A 126 2.62 -25.17 -7.75
N GLY A 127 3.11 -24.46 -8.77
CA GLY A 127 2.45 -24.38 -10.07
C GLY A 127 3.28 -23.67 -11.13
N LYS A 128 2.74 -23.51 -12.35
CA LYS A 128 3.46 -22.89 -13.48
C LYS A 128 3.25 -21.38 -13.60
N GLU A 129 2.11 -20.90 -13.14
CA GLU A 129 1.68 -19.51 -13.29
C GLU A 129 1.83 -18.74 -11.97
N PRO A 130 2.90 -17.94 -11.78
CA PRO A 130 3.23 -17.36 -10.48
C PRO A 130 2.18 -16.36 -9.98
N LEU A 131 1.59 -15.57 -10.88
CA LEU A 131 0.53 -14.61 -10.51
C LEU A 131 -0.75 -15.33 -10.04
N ALA A 132 -1.11 -16.44 -10.70
CA ALA A 132 -2.25 -17.26 -10.30
C ALA A 132 -2.01 -17.94 -8.95
N LEU A 133 -0.79 -18.44 -8.70
CA LEU A 133 -0.41 -19.04 -7.42
C LEU A 133 -0.56 -18.05 -6.26
N MET A 134 -0.14 -16.80 -6.43
CA MET A 134 -0.28 -15.77 -5.38
C MET A 134 -1.76 -15.51 -5.05
N LYS A 135 -2.62 -15.43 -6.06
CA LYS A 135 -4.07 -15.28 -5.88
C LYS A 135 -4.70 -16.50 -5.20
N GLN A 136 -4.28 -17.71 -5.57
CA GLN A 136 -4.71 -18.95 -4.91
C GLN A 136 -4.25 -19.00 -3.45
N GLY A 137 -3.03 -18.53 -3.16
CA GLY A 137 -2.49 -18.44 -1.80
C GLY A 137 -3.32 -17.51 -0.92
N ALA A 138 -3.66 -16.32 -1.43
CA ALA A 138 -4.54 -15.39 -0.74
C ALA A 138 -5.94 -15.99 -0.46
N ARG A 139 -6.53 -16.69 -1.44
CA ARG A 139 -7.80 -17.43 -1.27
C ARG A 139 -7.72 -18.50 -0.18
N ALA A 140 -6.63 -19.29 -0.18
CA ALA A 140 -6.41 -20.30 0.83
C ALA A 140 -6.29 -19.68 2.22
N VAL A 141 -5.53 -18.60 2.37
CA VAL A 141 -5.40 -17.89 3.66
C VAL A 141 -6.72 -17.31 4.15
N CYS A 142 -7.52 -16.66 3.28
CA CYS A 142 -8.85 -16.16 3.68
C CYS A 142 -9.74 -17.29 4.22
N LYS A 143 -9.77 -18.43 3.52
CA LYS A 143 -10.55 -19.62 3.91
C LYS A 143 -10.06 -20.25 5.21
N LEU A 144 -8.74 -20.35 5.41
CA LEU A 144 -8.16 -21.05 6.55
C LEU A 144 -8.15 -20.21 7.83
N LEU A 145 -7.99 -18.88 7.71
CA LEU A 145 -8.11 -17.97 8.85
C LEU A 145 -9.56 -17.80 9.30
N ASP A 146 -10.51 -17.84 8.35
CA ASP A 146 -11.95 -17.69 8.57
C ASP A 146 -12.31 -16.56 9.55
N ASN A 147 -11.58 -15.44 9.45
CA ASN A 147 -11.64 -14.35 10.40
C ASN A 147 -12.40 -13.14 9.83
N GLY A 148 -12.98 -13.24 8.63
CA GLY A 148 -13.63 -12.16 7.92
C GLY A 148 -12.71 -11.36 6.97
N LEU A 149 -11.43 -11.73 6.84
CA LEU A 149 -10.57 -11.22 5.78
C LEU A 149 -11.17 -11.51 4.41
N LYS A 150 -11.20 -10.49 3.55
CA LYS A 150 -11.76 -10.55 2.20
C LYS A 150 -10.67 -10.31 1.15
N LEU A 151 -10.82 -10.93 -0.01
CA LEU A 151 -10.02 -10.60 -1.19
C LEU A 151 -10.40 -9.22 -1.72
N ARG A 152 -9.50 -8.63 -2.50
CA ARG A 152 -9.72 -7.32 -3.14
C ARG A 152 -11.02 -7.28 -3.95
N GLU A 153 -11.32 -8.35 -4.70
CA GLU A 153 -12.52 -8.48 -5.54
C GLU A 153 -13.84 -8.53 -4.77
N GLU A 154 -13.79 -8.79 -3.46
CA GLU A 154 -14.98 -8.85 -2.59
C GLU A 154 -15.22 -7.54 -1.83
N LYS A 155 -14.37 -6.53 -2.05
CA LYS A 155 -14.42 -5.24 -1.36
C LYS A 155 -14.91 -4.15 -2.32
N SER A 156 -15.77 -3.28 -1.80
CA SER A 156 -16.21 -2.08 -2.52
C SER A 156 -15.24 -0.94 -2.24
N VAL A 157 -14.80 -0.25 -3.29
CA VAL A 157 -14.01 0.97 -3.12
C VAL A 157 -14.97 2.11 -2.77
N PRO A 158 -14.73 2.85 -1.68
CA PRO A 158 -15.52 4.02 -1.34
C PRO A 158 -15.57 5.04 -2.49
N ASP A 159 -16.76 5.60 -2.77
CA ASP A 159 -16.98 6.39 -3.99
C ASP A 159 -16.09 7.63 -4.08
N VAL A 160 -15.77 8.26 -2.95
CA VAL A 160 -14.87 9.42 -2.88
C VAL A 160 -13.52 9.15 -3.56
N PHE A 161 -13.01 7.90 -3.50
CA PHE A 161 -11.73 7.54 -4.10
C PHE A 161 -11.80 7.23 -5.61
N ASN A 162 -12.99 7.35 -6.23
CA ASN A 162 -13.19 7.31 -7.68
C ASN A 162 -12.91 8.65 -8.37
N TYR A 163 -12.47 9.65 -7.62
CA TYR A 163 -12.20 10.98 -8.14
C TYR A 163 -10.77 11.42 -7.83
N LEU A 164 -10.29 12.42 -8.55
CA LEU A 164 -9.00 13.04 -8.32
C LEU A 164 -9.01 13.77 -6.96
N GLY A 165 -7.96 13.54 -6.16
CA GLY A 165 -7.81 14.17 -4.85
C GLY A 165 -6.59 15.08 -4.71
N TRP A 166 -6.51 15.74 -3.55
CA TRP A 166 -5.33 16.48 -3.10
C TRP A 166 -5.04 16.18 -1.62
N CYS A 167 -3.79 16.26 -1.20
CA CYS A 167 -3.34 16.04 0.17
C CYS A 167 -2.47 17.21 0.64
N SER A 168 -2.63 17.66 1.89
CA SER A 168 -1.91 18.82 2.41
C SER A 168 -0.47 18.55 2.85
N TRP A 169 -0.04 17.29 2.98
CA TRP A 169 1.22 16.91 3.61
C TRP A 169 2.45 17.56 2.96
N ASP A 170 2.78 17.24 1.70
CA ASP A 170 3.96 17.84 1.08
C ASP A 170 3.77 19.33 0.74
N SER A 171 2.52 19.77 0.65
CA SER A 171 2.19 21.15 0.33
C SER A 171 2.50 22.10 1.48
N MET A 172 2.19 21.69 2.72
CA MET A 172 2.25 22.57 3.90
C MET A 172 3.00 21.96 5.07
N GLN A 173 3.19 20.63 5.09
CA GLN A 173 3.83 19.87 6.15
C GLN A 173 3.22 20.26 7.52
N ILE A 174 4.07 20.52 8.50
CA ILE A 174 3.69 20.93 9.86
C ILE A 174 3.06 22.31 9.97
N ARG A 175 2.86 22.99 8.83
CA ARG A 175 2.31 24.35 8.72
C ARG A 175 0.89 24.37 8.17
N VAL A 176 0.26 23.21 7.97
CA VAL A 176 -1.15 23.14 7.58
C VAL A 176 -2.00 24.03 8.50
N ASN A 177 -2.80 24.89 7.90
CA ASN A 177 -3.63 25.89 8.58
C ASN A 177 -4.84 26.25 7.71
N HIS A 178 -5.85 26.87 8.32
CA HIS A 178 -7.11 27.21 7.64
C HIS A 178 -6.90 28.04 6.38
N GLU A 179 -6.11 29.12 6.42
CA GLU A 179 -5.96 30.00 5.24
C GLU A 179 -5.22 29.29 4.09
N GLY A 180 -4.16 28.55 4.38
CA GLY A 180 -3.42 27.80 3.37
C GLY A 180 -4.28 26.77 2.65
N LEU A 181 -5.20 26.11 3.37
CA LEU A 181 -6.18 25.18 2.78
C LEU A 181 -7.09 25.90 1.76
N LEU A 182 -7.57 27.10 2.08
CA LEU A 182 -8.40 27.88 1.17
C LEU A 182 -7.61 28.45 -0.01
N GLU A 183 -6.40 28.92 0.23
CA GLU A 183 -5.49 29.38 -0.83
C GLU A 183 -5.25 28.26 -1.86
N LYS A 184 -5.03 27.03 -1.38
CA LYS A 184 -4.87 25.88 -2.28
C LYS A 184 -6.14 25.53 -3.04
N ALA A 185 -7.30 25.52 -2.38
CA ALA A 185 -8.57 25.23 -3.04
C ALA A 185 -8.88 26.26 -4.15
N ARG A 186 -8.61 27.55 -3.88
CA ARG A 186 -8.75 28.63 -4.88
C ARG A 186 -7.80 28.45 -6.05
N GLU A 187 -6.53 28.10 -5.81
CA GLU A 187 -5.57 27.79 -6.88
C GLU A 187 -6.09 26.67 -7.80
N LEU A 188 -6.58 25.56 -7.22
CA LEU A 188 -7.10 24.43 -7.99
C LEU A 188 -8.29 24.85 -8.86
N LYS A 189 -9.19 25.65 -8.31
CA LYS A 189 -10.34 26.21 -9.01
C LYS A 189 -9.94 27.16 -10.14
N GLU A 190 -9.02 28.10 -9.88
CA GLU A 190 -8.49 29.03 -10.88
C GLU A 190 -7.82 28.32 -12.06
N LYS A 191 -7.12 27.22 -11.76
CA LYS A 191 -6.44 26.37 -12.75
C LYS A 191 -7.37 25.33 -13.41
N ASN A 192 -8.65 25.30 -13.07
CA ASN A 192 -9.64 24.33 -13.55
C ASN A 192 -9.21 22.87 -13.32
N VAL A 193 -8.58 22.58 -12.18
CA VAL A 193 -8.23 21.21 -11.78
C VAL A 193 -9.42 20.61 -11.03
N PRO A 194 -10.04 19.52 -11.52
CA PRO A 194 -11.27 18.98 -10.96
C PRO A 194 -10.99 18.09 -9.73
N VAL A 195 -10.38 18.66 -8.69
CA VAL A 195 -10.18 17.95 -7.42
C VAL A 195 -11.52 17.80 -6.71
N HIS A 196 -11.88 16.57 -6.40
CA HIS A 196 -13.16 16.25 -5.75
C HIS A 196 -13.00 16.02 -4.24
N PHE A 197 -11.82 15.56 -3.81
CA PHE A 197 -11.55 15.35 -2.40
C PHE A 197 -10.22 15.95 -1.94
N ALA A 198 -10.17 16.39 -0.68
CA ALA A 198 -8.93 16.80 -0.03
C ALA A 198 -8.67 15.99 1.25
N ILE A 199 -7.41 15.71 1.55
CA ILE A 199 -6.95 15.19 2.84
C ILE A 199 -6.31 16.34 3.60
N ILE A 200 -6.91 16.72 4.73
CA ILE A 200 -6.21 17.51 5.75
C ILE A 200 -5.30 16.52 6.48
N ASP A 201 -4.06 16.44 6.00
CA ASP A 201 -3.05 15.48 6.45
C ASP A 201 -2.40 15.90 7.77
N ASP A 202 -1.31 15.22 8.17
CA ASP A 202 -0.66 15.41 9.46
C ASP A 202 -0.51 16.87 9.86
N MET A 203 -0.60 17.05 11.17
CA MET A 203 -0.34 18.27 11.91
C MET A 203 -1.53 19.20 12.08
N TRP A 204 -2.76 18.93 11.64
CA TRP A 204 -3.88 19.84 11.92
C TRP A 204 -4.21 19.96 13.42
N ALA A 205 -3.99 18.91 14.20
CA ALA A 205 -4.38 18.83 15.62
C ALA A 205 -3.54 19.74 16.54
N ASP A 206 -4.05 19.97 17.74
CA ASP A 206 -3.42 20.74 18.81
C ASP A 206 -2.23 20.00 19.44
N VAL A 207 -1.06 20.28 18.88
CA VAL A 207 0.25 19.74 19.28
C VAL A 207 1.17 20.94 19.54
N PRO A 208 1.21 21.47 20.78
CA PRO A 208 1.80 22.79 21.08
C PRO A 208 3.25 22.97 20.62
N ARG A 209 4.07 21.93 20.74
CA ARG A 209 5.50 21.92 20.39
C ARG A 209 5.76 22.30 18.92
N LEU A 210 4.81 22.05 18.02
CA LEU A 210 4.98 22.37 16.59
C LEU A 210 4.96 23.86 16.30
N ASN A 211 4.25 24.64 17.13
CA ASN A 211 4.17 26.09 17.01
C ASN A 211 5.48 26.78 17.38
N GLU A 212 6.41 26.05 18.01
CA GLU A 212 7.73 26.53 18.41
C GLU A 212 8.81 26.17 17.37
N VAL A 213 8.48 25.34 16.39
CA VAL A 213 9.43 24.95 15.34
C VAL A 213 9.68 26.15 14.43
N PRO A 214 10.94 26.55 14.16
CA PRO A 214 11.26 27.64 13.23
C PRO A 214 10.79 27.35 11.79
N ALA A 215 10.51 28.38 11.01
CA ALA A 215 10.06 28.22 9.62
C ALA A 215 11.17 27.73 8.67
N ASP A 216 12.43 28.07 8.98
CA ASP A 216 13.64 27.79 8.21
C ASP A 216 14.38 26.52 8.66
N ILE A 217 13.75 25.71 9.51
CA ILE A 217 14.34 24.45 9.98
C ILE A 217 14.57 23.47 8.82
N GLU A 218 15.68 22.73 8.89
CA GLU A 218 15.95 21.63 7.98
C GLU A 218 14.88 20.53 8.09
N PHE A 219 14.43 20.01 6.94
CA PHE A 219 13.36 19.00 6.87
C PHE A 219 13.57 17.81 7.80
N GLY A 220 14.77 17.21 7.81
CA GLY A 220 15.07 16.06 8.68
C GLY A 220 14.92 16.36 10.17
N LYS A 221 15.32 17.56 10.61
CA LYS A 221 15.16 18.01 12.01
C LYS A 221 13.70 18.29 12.35
N MET A 222 12.96 18.86 11.40
CA MET A 222 11.52 19.06 11.53
C MET A 222 10.80 17.72 11.76
N VAL A 223 11.07 16.72 10.92
CA VAL A 223 10.51 15.36 11.05
C VAL A 223 10.88 14.74 12.40
N GLY A 224 12.11 14.95 12.87
CA GLY A 224 12.53 14.51 14.20
C GLY A 224 11.71 15.14 15.35
N ILE A 225 11.43 16.44 15.28
CA ILE A 225 10.60 17.13 16.29
C ILE A 225 9.15 16.64 16.22
N MET A 226 8.62 16.52 15.01
CA MET A 226 7.31 15.96 14.71
C MET A 226 7.13 14.59 15.38
N HIS A 227 8.04 13.64 15.13
CA HIS A 227 7.94 12.28 15.66
C HIS A 227 8.05 12.23 17.19
N ALA A 228 8.71 13.22 17.81
CA ALA A 228 8.87 13.33 19.25
C ALA A 228 7.76 14.16 19.94
N SER A 229 6.77 14.66 19.19
CA SER A 229 5.70 15.50 19.73
C SER A 229 4.51 14.68 20.22
N LYS A 230 3.69 15.28 21.09
CA LYS A 230 2.51 14.65 21.70
C LYS A 230 1.28 15.54 21.50
N MET A 231 0.12 14.93 21.30
CA MET A 231 -1.13 15.66 21.12
C MET A 231 -1.77 16.01 22.46
N ARG A 232 -2.21 17.26 22.59
CA ARG A 232 -2.92 17.79 23.77
C ARG A 232 -4.43 17.60 23.63
N SER A 233 -4.96 17.90 22.45
CA SER A 233 -6.39 17.80 22.13
C SER A 233 -6.58 17.32 20.69
N PHE A 234 -7.57 16.46 20.45
CA PHE A 234 -7.96 16.05 19.09
C PHE A 234 -8.87 17.11 18.46
N GLU A 235 -8.43 18.36 18.41
CA GLU A 235 -9.12 19.48 17.77
C GLU A 235 -8.09 20.31 17.01
N GLY A 236 -8.53 21.11 16.03
CA GLY A 236 -7.66 21.99 15.28
C GLY A 236 -6.82 22.87 16.19
N ASP A 237 -5.52 22.95 15.91
CA ASP A 237 -4.61 23.80 16.67
C ASP A 237 -5.15 25.24 16.74
N PRO A 238 -5.27 25.84 17.93
CA PRO A 238 -5.97 27.13 18.09
C PRO A 238 -5.29 28.30 17.39
N LYS A 239 -3.99 28.20 17.03
CA LYS A 239 -3.29 29.23 16.26
C LYS A 239 -3.50 29.04 14.76
N ARG A 240 -3.49 27.80 14.27
CA ARG A 240 -3.58 27.47 12.83
C ARG A 240 -5.02 27.28 12.33
N PHE A 241 -5.93 26.94 13.24
CA PHE A 241 -7.36 26.74 13.02
C PHE A 241 -8.16 27.53 14.06
N PRO A 242 -8.08 28.88 14.09
CA PRO A 242 -8.72 29.70 15.12
C PRO A 242 -10.26 29.61 15.13
N LYS A 243 -10.86 29.08 14.06
CA LYS A 243 -12.31 28.83 13.93
C LYS A 243 -12.68 27.35 14.11
N GLY A 244 -11.72 26.49 14.47
CA GLY A 244 -11.89 25.04 14.62
C GLY A 244 -11.92 24.28 13.29
N MET A 245 -11.88 22.94 13.38
CA MET A 245 -11.87 22.07 12.19
C MET A 245 -13.16 22.11 11.39
N SER A 246 -14.32 22.27 12.03
CA SER A 246 -15.61 22.36 11.32
C SER A 246 -15.64 23.51 10.33
N ALA A 247 -15.15 24.68 10.73
CA ALA A 247 -15.11 25.85 9.84
C ALA A 247 -14.14 25.64 8.67
N ALA A 248 -12.98 25.01 8.91
CA ALA A 248 -12.03 24.71 7.86
C ALA A 248 -12.58 23.73 6.81
N ILE A 249 -13.26 22.67 7.25
CA ILE A 249 -13.90 21.69 6.36
C ILE A 249 -15.07 22.33 5.59
N GLU A 250 -15.92 23.09 6.28
CA GLU A 250 -17.05 23.78 5.65
C GLU A 250 -16.59 24.76 4.56
N ASP A 251 -15.55 25.55 4.85
CA ASP A 251 -15.03 26.53 3.91
C ASP A 251 -14.29 25.87 2.73
N LEU A 252 -13.57 24.76 2.94
CA LEU A 252 -13.00 23.95 1.84
C LEU A 252 -14.09 23.46 0.88
N LYS A 253 -15.22 22.98 1.43
CA LYS A 253 -16.38 22.54 0.63
C LYS A 253 -16.96 23.68 -0.18
N LYS A 254 -17.08 24.88 0.40
CA LYS A 254 -17.53 26.09 -0.31
C LYS A 254 -16.57 26.54 -1.42
N GLU A 255 -15.27 26.34 -1.25
CA GLU A 255 -14.27 26.65 -2.27
C GLU A 255 -14.24 25.64 -3.43
N GLY A 256 -15.03 24.56 -3.35
CA GLY A 256 -15.24 23.62 -4.45
C GLY A 256 -14.54 22.28 -4.27
N ILE A 257 -14.25 21.86 -3.04
CA ILE A 257 -13.79 20.50 -2.71
C ILE A 257 -14.93 19.73 -2.00
N PRO A 258 -15.77 18.98 -2.73
CA PRO A 258 -16.96 18.35 -2.18
C PRO A 258 -16.74 17.42 -0.98
N ALA A 259 -15.62 16.70 -0.95
CA ALA A 259 -15.30 15.74 0.09
C ALA A 259 -14.00 16.08 0.82
N VAL A 260 -14.00 16.03 2.15
CA VAL A 260 -12.80 16.33 2.95
C VAL A 260 -12.56 15.20 3.94
N GLY A 261 -11.35 14.66 3.92
CA GLY A 261 -10.87 13.65 4.85
C GLY A 261 -9.90 14.24 5.86
N VAL A 262 -9.86 13.62 7.03
CA VAL A 262 -8.96 14.02 8.11
C VAL A 262 -8.00 12.88 8.42
N TRP A 263 -6.73 13.22 8.50
CA TRP A 263 -5.67 12.28 8.89
C TRP A 263 -5.56 12.16 10.40
N PHE A 264 -5.26 10.98 10.95
CA PHE A 264 -4.74 10.85 12.31
C PHE A 264 -4.00 9.52 12.52
N PRO A 265 -3.02 9.44 13.44
CA PRO A 265 -2.31 8.20 13.70
C PRO A 265 -3.03 7.38 14.77
N THR A 266 -2.86 6.05 14.73
CA THR A 266 -3.39 5.12 15.74
C THR A 266 -2.92 5.42 17.17
N THR A 267 -1.82 6.14 17.34
CA THR A 267 -1.18 6.40 18.63
C THR A 267 -1.61 7.72 19.28
N GLY A 268 -2.65 8.39 18.78
CA GLY A 268 -3.06 9.73 19.20
C GLY A 268 -2.20 10.84 18.59
N TYR A 269 -0.88 10.72 18.73
CA TYR A 269 0.10 11.39 17.87
C TYR A 269 1.35 10.53 17.74
N TRP A 270 2.37 10.96 17.01
CA TRP A 270 3.60 10.18 16.82
C TRP A 270 4.22 9.67 18.14
N ALA A 271 4.30 10.53 19.18
CA ALA A 271 4.80 10.17 20.50
C ALA A 271 3.72 9.90 21.58
N GLY A 272 2.43 9.80 21.19
CA GLY A 272 1.33 9.58 22.13
C GLY A 272 0.57 10.84 22.54
N LEU A 273 -0.34 10.68 23.49
CA LEU A 273 -1.07 11.78 24.14
C LEU A 273 -0.20 12.47 25.21
N MET A 274 -0.40 13.77 25.40
CA MET A 274 0.18 14.52 26.53
C MET A 274 -0.51 14.09 27.83
N PRO A 275 0.22 13.76 28.91
CA PRO A 275 -0.37 13.33 30.17
C PRO A 275 -1.06 14.47 30.92
N ASN A 276 -2.16 14.17 31.62
CA ASN A 276 -2.96 15.12 32.41
C ASN A 276 -3.55 16.29 31.58
N GLU A 277 -3.72 16.07 30.29
CA GLU A 277 -4.30 17.02 29.34
C GLU A 277 -5.65 16.53 28.80
N SER A 278 -6.38 17.43 28.16
CA SER A 278 -7.78 17.22 27.75
C SER A 278 -8.07 15.89 27.05
N GLU A 279 -7.26 15.49 26.06
CA GLU A 279 -7.50 14.23 25.34
C GLU A 279 -7.10 13.00 26.16
N SER A 280 -6.00 13.08 26.93
CA SER A 280 -5.59 11.97 27.79
C SER A 280 -6.61 11.67 28.89
N GLU A 281 -7.25 12.70 29.46
CA GLU A 281 -8.31 12.54 30.45
C GLU A 281 -9.60 12.00 29.83
N ARG A 282 -9.96 12.47 28.62
CA ARG A 282 -11.11 11.96 27.86
C ARG A 282 -10.95 10.48 27.53
N GLN A 283 -9.74 10.06 27.14
CA GLN A 283 -9.45 8.69 26.68
C GLN A 283 -8.85 7.77 27.75
N LYS A 284 -8.88 8.16 29.04
CA LYS A 284 -8.21 7.44 30.12
C LYS A 284 -8.62 5.96 30.22
N ASP A 285 -9.88 5.63 29.90
CA ASP A 285 -10.41 4.26 29.96
C ASP A 285 -10.18 3.46 28.66
N ASN A 286 -9.68 4.13 27.62
CA ASN A 286 -9.47 3.57 26.27
C ASN A 286 -7.98 3.49 25.89
N THR A 287 -7.08 4.00 26.73
CA THR A 287 -5.64 4.08 26.48
C THR A 287 -4.84 3.26 27.48
N VAL A 288 -3.59 3.01 27.14
CA VAL A 288 -2.59 2.35 27.98
C VAL A 288 -1.32 3.20 28.02
N THR A 289 -0.68 3.25 29.17
CA THR A 289 0.65 3.83 29.34
C THR A 289 1.70 2.74 29.18
N LEU A 290 2.51 2.85 28.13
CA LEU A 290 3.62 1.93 27.87
C LEU A 290 4.79 2.17 28.84
N GLN A 291 5.73 1.23 28.90
CA GLN A 291 6.92 1.33 29.77
C GLN A 291 7.77 2.57 29.51
N ASN A 292 7.79 3.06 28.26
CA ASN A 292 8.50 4.28 27.87
C ASN A 292 7.71 5.57 28.17
N GLY A 293 6.57 5.48 28.86
CA GLY A 293 5.71 6.61 29.23
C GLY A 293 4.83 7.16 28.10
N GLN A 294 4.75 6.49 26.95
CA GLN A 294 3.79 6.85 25.91
C GLN A 294 2.38 6.44 26.31
N ILE A 295 1.41 7.35 26.13
CA ILE A 295 -0.02 7.07 26.29
C ILE A 295 -0.60 6.88 24.89
N ILE A 296 -1.04 5.66 24.59
CA ILE A 296 -1.60 5.27 23.28
C ILE A 296 -2.86 4.43 23.45
N VAL A 297 -3.59 4.17 22.38
CA VAL A 297 -4.79 3.29 22.41
C VAL A 297 -4.47 1.93 23.05
N ALA A 298 -5.37 1.43 23.90
CA ALA A 298 -5.22 0.13 24.52
C ALA A 298 -5.51 -1.00 23.51
N PRO A 299 -4.69 -2.08 23.45
CA PRO A 299 -4.84 -3.16 22.49
C PRO A 299 -5.95 -4.16 22.88
N GLU A 300 -7.01 -3.68 23.54
CA GLU A 300 -8.18 -4.46 23.94
C GLU A 300 -9.36 -4.07 23.04
N LYS A 301 -10.10 -5.06 22.54
CA LYS A 301 -11.15 -4.85 21.53
C LYS A 301 -12.13 -3.74 21.91
N GLU A 302 -12.76 -3.82 23.07
CA GLU A 302 -13.80 -2.88 23.49
C GLU A 302 -13.26 -1.46 23.71
N LYS A 303 -12.00 -1.35 24.17
CA LYS A 303 -11.32 -0.06 24.38
C LYS A 303 -10.94 0.58 23.04
N ALA A 304 -10.35 -0.21 22.14
CA ALA A 304 -10.02 0.22 20.80
C ALA A 304 -11.26 0.66 20.02
N GLU A 305 -12.35 -0.11 20.09
CA GLU A 305 -13.62 0.26 19.44
C GLU A 305 -14.16 1.60 19.95
N ARG A 306 -14.16 1.85 21.27
CA ARG A 306 -14.58 3.15 21.82
C ARG A 306 -13.65 4.29 21.41
N TYR A 307 -12.34 4.04 21.37
CA TYR A 307 -11.34 5.04 20.99
C TYR A 307 -11.57 5.51 19.54
N PHE A 308 -11.61 4.58 18.58
CA PHE A 308 -11.77 4.94 17.18
C PHE A 308 -13.19 5.41 16.84
N ASP A 309 -14.22 4.91 17.52
CA ASP A 309 -15.58 5.42 17.37
C ASP A 309 -15.68 6.91 17.74
N ASP A 310 -15.02 7.32 18.85
CA ASP A 310 -14.98 8.72 19.30
C ASP A 310 -14.20 9.62 18.32
N LEU A 311 -13.03 9.19 17.86
CA LEU A 311 -12.24 9.98 16.92
C LEU A 311 -12.96 10.16 15.57
N CYS A 312 -13.53 9.07 15.03
CA CYS A 312 -14.28 9.13 13.78
C CYS A 312 -15.59 9.91 13.93
N SER A 313 -16.29 9.82 15.06
CA SER A 313 -17.51 10.62 15.28
C SER A 313 -17.20 12.11 15.28
N ARG A 314 -16.07 12.53 15.87
CA ARG A 314 -15.64 13.94 15.88
C ARG A 314 -15.30 14.43 14.47
N VAL A 315 -14.57 13.64 13.69
CA VAL A 315 -14.32 13.96 12.27
C VAL A 315 -15.63 14.11 11.50
N LYS A 316 -16.61 13.23 11.77
CA LYS A 316 -17.93 13.31 11.17
C LYS A 316 -18.71 14.56 11.61
N GLU A 317 -18.66 14.92 12.90
CA GLU A 317 -19.28 16.12 13.46
C GLU A 317 -18.69 17.40 12.86
N TRP A 318 -17.39 17.42 12.55
CA TRP A 318 -16.77 18.53 11.81
C TRP A 318 -17.20 18.61 10.34
N GLY A 319 -17.95 17.62 9.84
CA GLY A 319 -18.38 17.54 8.46
C GLY A 319 -17.42 16.79 7.53
N GLY A 320 -16.46 16.04 8.07
CA GLY A 320 -15.58 15.18 7.29
C GLY A 320 -16.30 13.99 6.65
N ASP A 321 -15.76 13.52 5.54
CA ASP A 321 -16.38 12.49 4.68
C ASP A 321 -15.62 11.16 4.68
N PHE A 322 -14.34 11.18 5.07
CA PHE A 322 -13.50 9.99 5.17
C PHE A 322 -12.32 10.22 6.12
N VAL A 323 -11.53 9.19 6.37
CA VAL A 323 -10.33 9.28 7.22
C VAL A 323 -9.11 8.65 6.55
N LYS A 324 -7.92 9.19 6.83
CA LYS A 324 -6.64 8.53 6.56
C LYS A 324 -5.99 8.19 7.90
N ILE A 325 -5.76 6.91 8.18
CA ILE A 325 -5.25 6.49 9.49
C ILE A 325 -3.84 5.93 9.36
N ASP A 326 -2.90 6.57 10.03
CA ASP A 326 -1.46 6.31 9.96
C ASP A 326 -0.93 5.52 11.17
N ASN A 327 0.36 5.19 11.10
CA ASN A 327 1.10 4.47 12.13
C ASN A 327 0.50 3.09 12.45
N GLN A 328 -0.16 2.42 11.50
CA GLN A 328 -0.89 1.18 11.79
C GLN A 328 0.00 -0.03 12.09
N GLY A 329 1.24 -0.07 11.58
CA GLY A 329 2.23 -1.13 11.83
C GLY A 329 2.96 -1.05 13.18
N PHE A 330 2.57 -0.12 14.06
CA PHE A 330 3.21 0.14 15.36
C PHE A 330 3.11 -0.99 16.40
N HIS A 331 2.58 -2.17 16.06
CA HIS A 331 2.28 -3.26 17.00
C HIS A 331 3.49 -3.76 17.81
N GLN A 332 4.72 -3.52 17.35
CA GLN A 332 5.93 -3.76 18.14
C GLN A 332 5.95 -2.97 19.46
N ARG A 333 5.26 -1.82 19.55
CA ARG A 333 5.12 -1.04 20.79
C ARG A 333 4.30 -1.76 21.89
N TYR A 334 3.53 -2.78 21.54
CA TYR A 334 2.79 -3.62 22.49
C TYR A 334 3.57 -4.84 22.96
N GLU A 335 4.89 -4.87 22.75
CA GLU A 335 5.75 -5.93 23.28
C GLU A 335 5.50 -6.13 24.78
N ASN A 336 5.22 -7.37 25.17
CA ASN A 336 4.85 -7.77 26.54
C ASN A 336 3.58 -7.10 27.12
N VAL A 337 2.84 -6.33 26.32
CA VAL A 337 1.52 -5.78 26.68
C VAL A 337 0.42 -6.70 26.16
N ALA A 338 0.50 -7.09 24.89
CA ALA A 338 -0.47 -7.99 24.25
C ALA A 338 0.20 -8.79 23.12
N PRO A 339 -0.29 -10.00 22.79
CA PRO A 339 0.19 -10.75 21.64
C PRO A 339 0.02 -9.97 20.34
N ILE A 340 0.95 -10.12 19.40
CA ILE A 340 0.98 -9.36 18.15
C ILE A 340 -0.28 -9.60 17.29
N GLY A 341 -0.75 -10.85 17.19
CA GLY A 341 -1.98 -11.16 16.45
C GLY A 341 -3.23 -10.57 17.09
N GLU A 342 -3.30 -10.56 18.42
CA GLU A 342 -4.46 -10.08 19.19
C GLU A 342 -4.54 -8.56 19.15
N SER A 343 -3.43 -7.87 19.44
CA SER A 343 -3.36 -6.41 19.38
C SER A 343 -3.64 -5.89 17.96
N ALA A 344 -3.11 -6.55 16.92
CA ALA A 344 -3.43 -6.19 15.54
C ALA A 344 -4.91 -6.41 15.23
N ARG A 345 -5.48 -7.54 15.62
CA ARG A 345 -6.91 -7.78 15.41
C ARG A 345 -7.81 -6.76 16.10
N ALA A 346 -7.49 -6.38 17.35
CA ALA A 346 -8.26 -5.41 18.10
C ALA A 346 -8.22 -4.03 17.43
N ILE A 347 -7.03 -3.53 17.09
CA ILE A 347 -6.86 -2.18 16.53
C ILE A 347 -7.41 -2.09 15.10
N GLN A 348 -7.02 -3.02 14.21
CA GLN A 348 -7.40 -2.96 12.80
C GLN A 348 -8.92 -3.06 12.60
N ARG A 349 -9.59 -3.94 13.37
CA ARG A 349 -11.05 -4.06 13.29
C ARG A 349 -11.79 -2.89 13.92
N ALA A 350 -11.24 -2.28 14.97
CA ALA A 350 -11.83 -1.08 15.56
C ALA A 350 -11.78 0.09 14.58
N ILE A 351 -10.66 0.25 13.86
CA ILE A 351 -10.52 1.22 12.77
C ILE A 351 -11.56 0.97 11.68
N ASP A 352 -11.64 -0.26 11.16
CA ASP A 352 -12.60 -0.60 10.11
C ASP A 352 -14.05 -0.35 10.54
N LYS A 353 -14.41 -0.78 11.76
CA LYS A 353 -15.76 -0.61 12.31
C LYS A 353 -16.14 0.86 12.46
N ALA A 354 -15.21 1.71 12.91
CA ALA A 354 -15.45 3.14 13.03
C ALA A 354 -15.58 3.80 11.66
N ALA A 355 -14.72 3.43 10.70
CA ALA A 355 -14.80 3.96 9.34
C ALA A 355 -16.08 3.55 8.61
N ASP A 356 -16.51 2.28 8.76
CA ASP A 356 -17.78 1.78 8.25
C ASP A 356 -18.97 2.56 8.81
N LYS A 357 -19.02 2.71 10.14
CA LYS A 357 -20.11 3.40 10.85
C LYS A 357 -20.26 4.87 10.46
N HIS A 358 -19.17 5.61 10.29
CA HIS A 358 -19.21 7.08 10.13
C HIS A 358 -19.03 7.55 8.67
N PHE A 359 -18.40 6.73 7.84
CA PHE A 359 -17.94 7.10 6.50
C PHE A 359 -18.22 6.05 5.42
N ASP A 360 -19.08 5.06 5.70
CA ASP A 360 -19.45 3.99 4.73
C ASP A 360 -18.20 3.27 4.17
N GLY A 361 -17.22 3.06 5.05
CA GLY A 361 -15.95 2.40 4.74
C GLY A 361 -14.91 3.30 4.05
N ALA A 362 -15.18 4.60 3.90
CA ALA A 362 -14.22 5.57 3.35
C ALA A 362 -13.02 5.78 4.30
N LEU A 363 -11.99 4.96 4.08
CA LEU A 363 -10.76 4.89 4.86
C LEU A 363 -9.56 4.63 3.94
N ILE A 364 -8.50 5.41 4.10
CA ILE A 364 -7.16 5.07 3.59
C ILE A 364 -6.34 4.52 4.76
N ASN A 365 -5.96 3.25 4.70
CA ASN A 365 -5.01 2.68 5.65
C ASN A 365 -3.58 3.01 5.25
N CYS A 366 -2.77 3.48 6.19
CA CYS A 366 -1.41 3.90 5.92
C CYS A 366 -0.44 3.37 6.99
N MET A 367 0.83 3.23 6.62
CA MET A 367 1.89 2.65 7.46
C MET A 367 1.55 1.23 7.96
N GLY A 368 0.77 0.50 7.16
CA GLY A 368 0.01 -0.66 7.62
C GLY A 368 0.33 -1.95 6.89
N MET A 369 1.52 -2.06 6.31
CA MET A 369 1.93 -3.18 5.46
C MET A 369 2.38 -4.48 6.16
N PRO A 370 2.76 -4.50 7.45
CA PRO A 370 3.09 -5.75 8.14
C PRO A 370 1.92 -6.76 8.13
N SER A 371 2.22 -8.05 8.14
CA SER A 371 1.24 -9.14 7.96
C SER A 371 0.20 -9.21 9.07
N GLU A 372 0.55 -8.81 10.29
CA GLU A 372 -0.37 -8.66 11.42
C GLU A 372 -1.46 -7.64 11.11
N CYS A 373 -1.14 -6.59 10.35
CA CYS A 373 -2.14 -5.65 9.87
C CYS A 373 -2.90 -6.23 8.66
N MET A 374 -2.16 -6.70 7.66
CA MET A 374 -2.70 -7.20 6.38
C MET A 374 -3.77 -8.30 6.57
N PHE A 375 -3.64 -9.18 7.56
CA PHE A 375 -4.60 -10.28 7.75
C PHE A 375 -5.78 -9.96 8.69
N ASN A 376 -5.83 -8.75 9.25
CA ASN A 376 -6.84 -8.36 10.24
C ASN A 376 -7.78 -7.23 9.80
N ARG A 377 -7.61 -6.68 8.58
CA ARG A 377 -8.53 -5.66 8.01
C ARG A 377 -9.57 -6.24 7.07
N THR A 378 -10.65 -5.49 6.93
CA THR A 378 -11.80 -5.69 6.05
C THR A 378 -11.99 -4.50 5.10
N SER A 379 -11.46 -3.32 5.42
CA SER A 379 -11.46 -2.13 4.55
C SER A 379 -10.70 -2.35 3.23
N ALA A 380 -11.05 -1.51 2.24
CA ALA A 380 -10.63 -1.69 0.85
C ALA A 380 -9.25 -1.10 0.54
N VAL A 381 -8.97 0.13 0.98
CA VAL A 381 -7.81 0.91 0.50
C VAL A 381 -6.65 0.85 1.50
N SER A 382 -5.43 0.60 1.01
CA SER A 382 -4.21 0.61 1.82
C SER A 382 -3.01 1.12 1.02
N ARG A 383 -2.20 1.99 1.61
CA ARG A 383 -0.89 2.39 1.07
C ARG A 383 0.02 1.17 0.95
N CYS A 384 0.76 1.07 -0.16
CA CYS A 384 1.64 -0.06 -0.48
C CYS A 384 3.11 0.31 -0.73
N SER A 385 3.57 1.47 -0.26
CA SER A 385 4.96 1.93 -0.34
C SER A 385 5.34 2.80 0.85
N ASP A 386 6.64 3.08 1.00
CA ASP A 386 7.13 4.19 1.81
C ASP A 386 6.57 5.52 1.26
N ASP A 387 6.64 6.59 2.06
CA ASP A 387 6.29 7.95 1.65
C ASP A 387 7.05 8.33 0.37
N PHE A 388 6.33 8.87 -0.61
CA PHE A 388 6.94 9.36 -1.84
C PHE A 388 7.82 10.59 -1.55
N ILE A 389 9.05 10.58 -2.04
CA ILE A 389 9.99 11.70 -1.99
C ILE A 389 10.10 12.28 -3.41
N PRO A 390 9.55 13.48 -3.65
CA PRO A 390 9.68 14.20 -4.91
C PRO A 390 11.14 14.53 -5.27
N GLU A 391 11.39 14.85 -6.53
CA GLU A 391 12.67 15.33 -7.05
C GLU A 391 13.84 14.33 -6.85
N SER A 392 13.53 13.02 -6.77
CA SER A 392 14.52 11.94 -6.62
C SER A 392 14.27 10.77 -7.58
N ARG A 393 15.19 10.57 -8.53
CA ARG A 393 15.15 9.46 -9.51
C ARG A 393 15.31 8.10 -8.85
N GLU A 394 16.21 7.99 -7.87
CA GLU A 394 16.40 6.76 -7.10
C GLU A 394 15.13 6.41 -6.31
N TRP A 395 14.50 7.41 -5.69
CA TRP A 395 13.26 7.19 -4.96
C TRP A 395 12.11 6.79 -5.86
N PHE A 396 12.06 7.34 -7.07
CA PHE A 396 11.06 6.96 -8.06
C PHE A 396 11.17 5.48 -8.46
N ALA A 397 12.38 5.01 -8.77
CA ALA A 397 12.62 3.59 -9.04
C ALA A 397 12.21 2.70 -7.85
N LYS A 398 12.56 3.13 -6.62
CA LYS A 398 12.14 2.46 -5.39
C LYS A 398 10.62 2.40 -5.25
N ASN A 399 9.90 3.50 -5.47
CA ASN A 399 8.45 3.55 -5.36
C ASN A 399 7.77 2.62 -6.38
N ILE A 400 8.20 2.65 -7.64
CA ILE A 400 7.73 1.71 -8.67
C ILE A 400 7.89 0.25 -8.22
N LEU A 401 9.08 -0.10 -7.73
CA LEU A 401 9.37 -1.46 -7.27
C LEU A 401 8.51 -1.84 -6.06
N GLN A 402 8.43 -0.98 -5.04
CA GLN A 402 7.59 -1.23 -3.89
C GLN A 402 6.13 -1.42 -4.29
N CYS A 403 5.52 -0.45 -4.96
CA CYS A 403 4.10 -0.49 -5.28
C CYS A 403 3.73 -1.69 -6.17
N SER A 404 4.50 -1.96 -7.22
CA SER A 404 4.19 -3.05 -8.15
C SER A 404 4.39 -4.44 -7.52
N PHE A 405 5.50 -4.67 -6.79
CA PHE A 405 5.74 -5.96 -6.15
C PHE A 405 4.87 -6.17 -4.92
N ASN A 406 4.59 -5.13 -4.13
CA ASN A 406 3.61 -5.23 -3.05
C ASN A 406 2.18 -5.48 -3.59
N GLY A 407 1.89 -5.10 -4.84
CA GLY A 407 0.72 -5.52 -5.60
C GLY A 407 0.55 -7.04 -5.73
N LEU A 408 1.64 -7.79 -5.76
CA LEU A 408 1.60 -9.25 -5.84
C LEU A 408 1.07 -9.89 -4.55
N LEU A 409 1.34 -9.27 -3.40
CA LEU A 409 0.92 -9.75 -2.08
C LEU A 409 -0.31 -9.01 -1.54
N GLN A 410 -0.16 -7.72 -1.26
CA GLN A 410 -1.22 -6.91 -0.66
C GLN A 410 -2.33 -6.57 -1.64
N GLY A 411 -2.01 -6.49 -2.94
CA GLY A 411 -3.01 -6.28 -4.00
C GLY A 411 -4.01 -7.44 -4.13
N GLN A 412 -3.76 -8.58 -3.47
CA GLN A 412 -4.75 -9.68 -3.38
C GLN A 412 -5.87 -9.36 -2.38
N PHE A 413 -5.62 -8.47 -1.41
CA PHE A 413 -6.56 -8.11 -0.33
C PHE A 413 -7.03 -6.65 -0.43
N TYR A 414 -6.24 -5.75 -1.00
CA TYR A 414 -6.46 -4.31 -0.94
C TYR A 414 -6.40 -3.65 -2.32
N VAL A 415 -7.14 -2.56 -2.44
CA VAL A 415 -6.90 -1.54 -3.43
C VAL A 415 -5.70 -0.74 -2.99
N ASN A 416 -4.58 -0.95 -3.68
CA ASN A 416 -3.30 -0.39 -3.31
C ASN A 416 -3.22 1.09 -3.66
N ASP A 417 -2.97 1.92 -2.66
CA ASP A 417 -2.67 3.33 -2.78
C ASP A 417 -1.17 3.53 -3.02
N TRP A 418 -0.83 4.07 -4.19
CA TRP A 418 0.54 4.32 -4.69
C TRP A 418 1.11 5.66 -4.22
N ASP A 419 0.44 6.31 -3.27
CA ASP A 419 0.83 7.58 -2.66
C ASP A 419 0.71 8.80 -3.57
N MET A 420 0.68 9.96 -2.92
CA MET A 420 0.69 11.26 -3.56
C MET A 420 2.01 11.55 -4.28
N TRP A 421 1.97 12.52 -5.19
CA TRP A 421 3.15 13.05 -5.89
C TRP A 421 2.96 14.52 -6.28
N TRP A 422 4.00 15.10 -6.86
CA TRP A 422 4.00 16.48 -7.36
C TRP A 422 3.90 16.51 -8.87
N THR A 423 3.01 17.36 -9.37
CA THR A 423 2.73 17.59 -10.79
C THR A 423 3.78 18.45 -11.47
N ASP A 424 4.68 19.07 -10.73
CA ASP A 424 5.77 19.86 -11.28
C ASP A 424 7.17 19.26 -11.02
N ASP A 425 7.19 18.00 -10.57
CA ASP A 425 8.37 17.16 -10.55
C ASP A 425 8.89 16.90 -11.98
N GLU A 426 10.22 16.76 -12.14
CA GLU A 426 10.83 16.46 -13.44
C GLU A 426 10.29 15.15 -14.06
N GLN A 427 9.85 14.21 -13.22
CA GLN A 427 9.27 12.92 -13.61
C GLN A 427 7.74 12.90 -13.46
N ALA A 428 7.07 14.06 -13.43
CA ALA A 428 5.63 14.17 -13.16
C ALA A 428 4.76 13.35 -14.13
N VAL A 429 5.07 13.31 -15.43
CA VAL A 429 4.34 12.50 -16.42
C VAL A 429 4.45 11.00 -16.09
N LYS A 430 5.65 10.55 -15.74
CA LYS A 430 5.95 9.16 -15.38
C LYS A 430 5.24 8.78 -14.07
N ASN A 431 5.27 9.65 -13.07
CA ASN A 431 4.53 9.51 -11.81
C ASN A 431 3.02 9.42 -12.04
N SER A 432 2.48 10.21 -12.96
CA SER A 432 1.05 10.21 -13.30
C SER A 432 0.65 8.90 -13.95
N LEU A 433 1.46 8.39 -14.89
CA LEU A 433 1.26 7.06 -15.48
C LEU A 433 1.25 5.95 -14.41
N CYS A 434 2.15 6.01 -13.42
CA CYS A 434 2.17 5.06 -12.31
C CYS A 434 0.86 5.06 -11.50
N ARG A 435 0.29 6.24 -11.20
CA ARG A 435 -0.99 6.31 -10.49
C ARG A 435 -2.16 5.88 -11.35
N ALA A 436 -2.14 6.17 -12.66
CA ALA A 436 -3.15 5.70 -13.59
C ALA A 436 -3.22 4.16 -13.66
N ILE A 437 -2.07 3.50 -13.83
CA ILE A 437 -2.04 2.03 -13.96
C ILE A 437 -2.27 1.32 -12.62
N SER A 438 -2.07 1.99 -11.48
CA SER A 438 -2.10 1.41 -10.13
C SER A 438 -3.37 0.61 -9.83
N GLY A 439 -4.52 1.07 -10.33
CA GLY A 439 -5.83 0.60 -9.90
C GLY A 439 -6.25 1.12 -8.51
N GLY A 440 -5.56 2.13 -7.96
CA GLY A 440 -5.80 2.74 -6.65
C GLY A 440 -6.47 4.13 -6.71
N PRO A 441 -6.57 4.82 -5.56
CA PRO A 441 -6.87 6.24 -5.50
C PRO A 441 -5.77 7.07 -6.18
N ILE A 442 -6.12 8.26 -6.65
CA ILE A 442 -5.20 9.19 -7.30
C ILE A 442 -5.35 10.56 -6.65
N TYR A 443 -4.29 11.03 -5.99
CA TYR A 443 -4.27 12.35 -5.37
C TYR A 443 -2.87 12.95 -5.38
N VAL A 444 -2.76 14.27 -5.48
CA VAL A 444 -1.48 15.00 -5.52
C VAL A 444 -1.23 15.80 -4.25
N SER A 445 0.01 16.23 -4.04
CA SER A 445 0.39 17.01 -2.85
C SER A 445 1.23 18.24 -3.18
N ASP A 446 0.99 18.84 -4.36
CA ASP A 446 1.68 20.04 -4.82
C ASP A 446 1.63 21.16 -3.80
N LYS A 447 2.76 21.87 -3.64
CA LYS A 447 2.80 23.15 -2.94
C LYS A 447 1.82 24.15 -3.57
N ILE A 448 1.38 25.10 -2.75
CA ILE A 448 0.54 26.20 -3.19
C ILE A 448 1.24 26.96 -4.33
N GLY A 449 0.49 27.27 -5.38
CA GLY A 449 0.92 27.93 -6.61
C GLY A 449 1.57 27.01 -7.65
N ARG A 450 1.98 25.78 -7.27
CA ARG A 450 2.81 24.89 -8.09
C ARG A 450 2.06 23.81 -8.86
N THR A 451 0.74 23.68 -8.73
CA THR A 451 -0.01 22.64 -9.47
C THR A 451 0.07 22.85 -10.99
N ASN A 452 0.40 21.79 -11.72
CA ASN A 452 0.42 21.73 -13.18
C ASN A 452 -0.77 20.89 -13.70
N PRO A 453 -1.82 21.53 -14.25
CA PRO A 453 -3.02 20.82 -14.71
C PRO A 453 -2.77 19.86 -15.88
N GLU A 454 -1.81 20.16 -16.76
CA GLU A 454 -1.55 19.33 -17.95
C GLU A 454 -1.13 17.90 -17.60
N ILE A 455 -0.46 17.74 -16.45
CA ILE A 455 -0.04 16.44 -15.93
C ILE A 455 -1.22 15.60 -15.44
N LEU A 456 -2.31 16.24 -15.03
CA LEU A 456 -3.49 15.60 -14.46
C LEU A 456 -4.56 15.24 -15.50
N LYS A 457 -4.60 15.95 -16.63
CA LYS A 457 -5.59 15.73 -17.70
C LYS A 457 -5.69 14.26 -18.16
N PRO A 458 -4.60 13.49 -18.34
CA PRO A 458 -4.70 12.10 -18.78
C PRO A 458 -5.27 11.13 -17.73
N LEU A 459 -5.48 11.57 -16.48
CA LEU A 459 -5.86 10.71 -15.35
C LEU A 459 -7.36 10.65 -15.10
N CYS A 460 -8.10 11.69 -15.50
CA CYS A 460 -9.49 11.88 -15.08
C CYS A 460 -10.35 12.53 -16.18
N LEU A 461 -11.65 12.33 -16.06
CA LEU A 461 -12.67 13.01 -16.84
C LEU A 461 -12.82 14.47 -16.37
N GLU A 462 -13.60 15.26 -17.11
CA GLU A 462 -13.83 16.69 -16.81
C GLU A 462 -14.43 16.93 -15.42
N ASP A 463 -15.17 15.96 -14.87
CA ASP A 463 -15.75 16.00 -13.52
C ASP A 463 -14.80 15.49 -12.42
N GLY A 464 -13.55 15.16 -12.79
CA GLY A 464 -12.53 14.63 -11.88
C GLY A 464 -12.60 13.12 -11.66
N ARG A 465 -13.57 12.40 -12.26
CA ARG A 465 -13.66 10.95 -12.14
C ARG A 465 -12.46 10.27 -12.78
N ILE A 466 -11.78 9.40 -12.05
CA ILE A 466 -10.64 8.64 -12.57
C ILE A 466 -11.10 7.37 -13.29
N ILE A 467 -10.34 6.92 -14.30
CA ILE A 467 -10.54 5.59 -14.87
C ILE A 467 -9.62 4.63 -14.14
N ARG A 468 -10.24 3.73 -13.36
CA ARG A 468 -9.52 2.75 -12.55
C ARG A 468 -9.44 1.40 -13.27
N PRO A 469 -8.24 0.85 -13.48
CA PRO A 469 -8.08 -0.54 -13.86
C PRO A 469 -8.65 -1.54 -12.85
N ASP A 470 -9.01 -2.73 -13.32
CA ASP A 470 -9.75 -3.72 -12.54
C ASP A 470 -8.92 -4.40 -11.45
N GLU A 471 -7.60 -4.48 -11.61
CA GLU A 471 -6.71 -5.23 -10.71
C GLU A 471 -5.72 -4.29 -10.00
N SER A 472 -4.91 -4.85 -9.09
CA SER A 472 -3.70 -4.14 -8.66
C SER A 472 -2.66 -4.20 -9.78
N ALA A 473 -1.97 -3.10 -10.03
CA ALA A 473 -0.80 -3.12 -10.90
C ALA A 473 0.27 -4.05 -10.33
N THR A 474 0.83 -4.91 -11.18
CA THR A 474 1.86 -5.89 -10.84
C THR A 474 2.87 -6.02 -11.97
N PRO A 475 4.09 -6.50 -11.72
CA PRO A 475 5.01 -6.87 -12.79
C PRO A 475 4.45 -8.03 -13.62
N THR A 476 4.84 -8.12 -14.89
CA THR A 476 4.66 -9.37 -15.67
C THR A 476 5.54 -10.48 -15.11
N ALA A 477 5.14 -11.74 -15.35
CA ALA A 477 5.79 -12.91 -14.74
C ALA A 477 7.30 -13.02 -15.05
N ASP A 478 7.74 -12.57 -16.23
CA ASP A 478 9.14 -12.59 -16.65
C ASP A 478 10.01 -11.55 -15.93
N CYS A 479 9.41 -10.54 -15.30
CA CYS A 479 10.12 -9.54 -14.50
C CYS A 479 10.30 -9.95 -13.03
N LEU A 480 9.78 -11.11 -12.59
CA LEU A 480 9.72 -11.43 -11.16
C LEU A 480 11.06 -11.85 -10.56
N MET A 481 11.86 -12.65 -11.27
CA MET A 481 13.04 -13.34 -10.70
C MET A 481 14.34 -12.52 -10.75
N GLN A 482 14.29 -11.27 -11.21
CA GLN A 482 15.48 -10.44 -11.36
C GLN A 482 15.18 -9.02 -10.89
N ASN A 483 16.14 -8.39 -10.22
CA ASN A 483 16.02 -6.98 -9.83
C ASN A 483 16.06 -6.08 -11.08
N PRO A 484 14.97 -5.38 -11.43
CA PRO A 484 14.93 -4.58 -12.65
C PRO A 484 15.96 -3.44 -12.70
N THR A 485 16.47 -2.97 -11.55
CA THR A 485 17.45 -1.87 -11.51
C THR A 485 18.86 -2.28 -11.91
N THR A 486 19.12 -3.59 -11.97
CA THR A 486 20.45 -4.15 -12.25
C THR A 486 20.49 -4.96 -13.56
N THR A 487 19.41 -4.95 -14.34
CA THR A 487 19.34 -5.68 -15.62
C THR A 487 19.22 -4.72 -16.80
N ASP A 488 19.62 -5.19 -17.98
CA ASP A 488 19.45 -4.46 -19.24
C ASP A 488 18.10 -4.78 -19.90
N LYS A 489 17.11 -5.19 -19.10
CA LYS A 489 15.76 -5.57 -19.55
C LYS A 489 14.74 -4.49 -19.23
N ILE A 490 13.75 -4.34 -20.11
CA ILE A 490 12.58 -3.50 -19.82
C ILE A 490 11.83 -4.03 -18.59
N PHE A 491 11.32 -3.12 -17.77
CA PHE A 491 10.43 -3.46 -16.66
C PHE A 491 8.98 -3.22 -17.05
N LYS A 492 8.16 -4.27 -17.02
CA LYS A 492 6.77 -4.26 -17.48
C LYS A 492 5.83 -4.34 -16.28
N ILE A 493 4.97 -3.34 -16.13
CA ILE A 493 3.88 -3.32 -15.14
C ILE A 493 2.56 -3.46 -15.89
N ARG A 494 1.76 -4.44 -15.50
CA ARG A 494 0.50 -4.78 -16.16
C ARG A 494 -0.71 -4.50 -15.28
N ASN A 495 -1.82 -4.20 -15.93
CA ASN A 495 -3.16 -4.19 -15.36
C ASN A 495 -4.20 -4.54 -16.45
N ARG A 496 -5.48 -4.59 -16.10
CA ARG A 496 -6.58 -4.93 -17.02
C ARG A 496 -7.76 -3.98 -16.87
N ILE A 497 -8.49 -3.81 -17.97
CA ILE A 497 -9.77 -3.09 -18.02
C ILE A 497 -10.74 -3.96 -18.83
N GLY A 498 -11.64 -4.64 -18.13
CA GLY A 498 -12.47 -5.71 -18.67
C GLY A 498 -11.63 -6.80 -19.34
N GLU A 499 -11.89 -7.05 -20.62
CA GLU A 499 -11.17 -8.02 -21.44
C GLU A 499 -9.84 -7.48 -22.01
N ASN A 500 -9.55 -6.19 -21.80
CA ASN A 500 -8.40 -5.50 -22.37
C ASN A 500 -7.21 -5.51 -21.40
N GLY A 501 -6.00 -5.47 -21.97
CA GLY A 501 -4.75 -5.45 -21.22
C GLY A 501 -4.07 -4.08 -21.35
N VAL A 502 -3.53 -3.56 -20.26
CA VAL A 502 -2.70 -2.36 -20.27
C VAL A 502 -1.32 -2.68 -19.70
N CYS A 503 -0.27 -2.11 -20.30
CA CYS A 503 1.10 -2.32 -19.87
C CYS A 503 1.87 -1.01 -19.91
N ALA A 504 2.36 -0.58 -18.75
CA ALA A 504 3.39 0.45 -18.66
C ALA A 504 4.78 -0.22 -18.74
N VAL A 505 5.66 0.33 -19.56
CA VAL A 505 7.01 -0.21 -19.78
C VAL A 505 8.04 0.86 -19.40
N PHE A 506 8.91 0.52 -18.46
CA PHE A 506 9.86 1.44 -17.86
C PHE A 506 11.31 0.98 -18.05
N ASN A 507 12.20 1.96 -18.12
CA ASN A 507 13.61 1.79 -17.84
C ASN A 507 13.90 2.30 -16.42
N ILE A 508 14.22 1.40 -15.50
CA ILE A 508 14.64 1.74 -14.14
C ILE A 508 16.05 1.23 -13.82
N ASN A 509 16.87 1.00 -14.85
CA ASN A 509 18.27 0.63 -14.67
C ASN A 509 19.02 1.74 -13.93
N ALA A 510 19.71 1.40 -12.84
CA ALA A 510 20.36 2.36 -11.95
C ALA A 510 21.54 3.10 -12.60
N GLU A 511 22.14 2.51 -13.62
CA GLU A 511 23.20 3.14 -14.42
C GLU A 511 22.66 3.94 -15.61
N ASN A 512 21.33 4.07 -15.72
CA ASN A 512 20.64 4.79 -16.80
C ASN A 512 21.00 4.26 -18.21
N LYS A 513 21.35 2.97 -18.31
CA LYS A 513 21.71 2.31 -19.58
C LYS A 513 20.46 2.05 -20.44
N PRO A 514 20.63 1.93 -21.77
CA PRO A 514 19.56 1.42 -22.61
C PRO A 514 19.13 0.02 -22.18
N VAL A 515 17.82 -0.21 -22.15
CA VAL A 515 17.24 -1.52 -21.84
C VAL A 515 16.38 -2.00 -23.01
N SER A 516 16.25 -3.31 -23.16
CA SER A 516 15.44 -3.89 -24.25
C SER A 516 14.69 -5.13 -23.81
N GLY A 517 13.62 -5.46 -24.51
CA GLY A 517 12.90 -6.71 -24.32
C GLY A 517 11.68 -6.80 -25.22
N THR A 518 10.82 -7.76 -24.90
CA THR A 518 9.60 -8.03 -25.66
C THR A 518 8.36 -7.89 -24.80
N LEU A 519 7.28 -7.47 -25.43
CA LEU A 519 5.94 -7.44 -24.85
C LEU A 519 4.99 -8.30 -25.68
N THR A 520 4.34 -9.25 -25.01
CA THR A 520 3.29 -10.09 -25.61
C THR A 520 1.96 -9.82 -24.89
N PRO A 521 0.84 -9.64 -25.59
CA PRO A 521 -0.43 -9.29 -24.92
C PRO A 521 -0.91 -10.34 -23.90
N THR A 522 -0.65 -11.63 -24.14
CA THR A 522 -1.02 -12.73 -23.22
C THR A 522 -0.34 -12.64 -21.85
N GLU A 523 0.84 -11.99 -21.75
CA GLU A 523 1.54 -11.75 -20.48
C GLU A 523 0.76 -10.79 -19.55
N LEU A 524 -0.26 -10.10 -20.08
CA LEU A 524 -1.13 -9.19 -19.34
C LEU A 524 -2.34 -9.90 -18.71
N GLY A 525 -2.52 -11.19 -18.97
CA GLY A 525 -3.63 -12.00 -18.47
C GLY A 525 -4.93 -11.84 -19.27
N ILE A 526 -4.83 -11.46 -20.54
CA ILE A 526 -5.95 -11.44 -21.49
C ILE A 526 -6.00 -12.72 -22.32
N SER A 527 -7.16 -13.03 -22.90
CA SER A 527 -7.35 -14.25 -23.70
C SER A 527 -6.50 -14.29 -24.97
N ASP A 528 -6.22 -15.50 -25.45
CA ASP A 528 -5.51 -15.75 -26.69
C ASP A 528 -6.31 -15.25 -27.90
N GLY A 529 -5.63 -14.62 -28.85
CA GLY A 529 -6.23 -14.16 -30.10
C GLY A 529 -5.30 -13.25 -30.90
N ASP A 530 -5.87 -12.62 -31.93
CA ASP A 530 -5.25 -11.46 -32.57
C ASP A 530 -5.63 -10.20 -31.79
N TYR A 531 -4.72 -9.23 -31.73
CA TYR A 531 -4.88 -8.03 -30.91
C TYR A 531 -4.74 -6.78 -31.76
N VAL A 532 -5.54 -5.76 -31.44
CA VAL A 532 -5.22 -4.37 -31.81
C VAL A 532 -4.51 -3.72 -30.62
N TYR A 533 -3.54 -2.86 -30.88
CA TYR A 533 -2.85 -2.11 -29.84
C TYR A 533 -2.78 -0.62 -30.13
N TYR A 534 -2.59 0.15 -29.06
CA TYR A 534 -2.30 1.58 -29.07
C TYR A 534 -1.16 1.88 -28.10
N GLU A 535 -0.12 2.57 -28.57
CA GLU A 535 0.94 3.12 -27.73
C GLU A 535 0.68 4.62 -27.51
N TYR A 536 0.50 5.00 -26.26
CA TYR A 536 -0.06 6.30 -25.87
C TYR A 536 0.82 7.49 -26.29
N PHE A 537 2.13 7.41 -26.10
CA PHE A 537 3.02 8.57 -26.25
C PHE A 537 3.39 8.87 -27.71
N THR A 538 3.42 7.84 -28.55
CA THR A 538 3.72 7.95 -29.99
C THR A 538 2.47 8.02 -30.85
N GLY A 539 1.31 7.63 -30.30
CA GLY A 539 0.06 7.49 -31.03
C GLY A 539 0.05 6.27 -31.97
N GLN A 540 1.07 5.40 -31.90
CA GLN A 540 1.21 4.25 -32.77
C GLN A 540 0.08 3.25 -32.51
N THR A 541 -0.57 2.79 -33.58
CA THR A 541 -1.51 1.67 -33.56
C THR A 541 -1.01 0.54 -34.44
N GLY A 542 -1.46 -0.68 -34.16
CA GLY A 542 -1.21 -1.81 -35.04
C GLY A 542 -1.97 -3.06 -34.63
N VAL A 543 -1.76 -4.12 -35.40
CA VAL A 543 -2.30 -5.46 -35.15
C VAL A 543 -1.15 -6.39 -34.80
N LEU A 544 -1.30 -7.17 -33.73
CA LEU A 544 -0.44 -8.32 -33.44
C LEU A 544 -1.23 -9.60 -33.65
N LYS A 545 -0.69 -10.51 -34.44
CA LYS A 545 -1.19 -11.88 -34.52
C LYS A 545 -0.86 -12.66 -33.25
N MET A 546 -1.66 -13.67 -32.95
CA MET A 546 -1.41 -14.55 -31.81
C MET A 546 0.03 -15.10 -31.84
N GLY A 547 0.78 -14.86 -30.76
CA GLY A 547 2.18 -15.28 -30.61
C GLY A 547 3.23 -14.31 -31.13
N GLU A 548 2.83 -13.25 -31.86
CA GLU A 548 3.74 -12.15 -32.20
C GLU A 548 4.10 -11.33 -30.96
N LYS A 549 5.22 -10.60 -31.05
CA LYS A 549 5.76 -9.81 -29.94
C LYS A 549 6.19 -8.43 -30.42
N LEU A 550 5.97 -7.43 -29.57
CA LEU A 550 6.57 -6.11 -29.76
C LEU A 550 8.00 -6.12 -29.22
N ASN A 551 8.95 -5.69 -30.04
CA ASN A 551 10.32 -5.42 -29.60
C ASN A 551 10.39 -3.97 -29.12
N ILE A 552 10.84 -3.76 -27.89
CA ILE A 552 10.88 -2.45 -27.26
C ILE A 552 12.31 -2.19 -26.77
N THR A 553 12.82 -1.02 -27.09
CA THR A 553 14.08 -0.49 -26.56
C THR A 553 13.80 0.87 -25.94
N LEU A 554 14.27 1.06 -24.71
CA LEU A 554 14.17 2.33 -23.98
C LEU A 554 15.58 2.87 -23.76
N THR A 555 15.88 4.08 -24.24
CA THR A 555 17.26 4.56 -24.31
C THR A 555 17.86 4.99 -22.97
N ASN A 556 17.03 5.43 -22.03
CA ASN A 556 17.40 5.90 -20.71
C ASN A 556 16.16 5.86 -19.78
N ASN A 557 16.28 6.28 -18.52
CA ASN A 557 15.22 6.22 -17.52
C ASN A 557 14.03 7.14 -17.82
N ASP A 558 14.17 8.14 -18.69
CA ASP A 558 13.08 9.04 -19.11
C ASP A 558 12.34 8.54 -20.34
N ASP A 559 12.82 7.45 -20.92
CA ASP A 559 12.14 6.74 -21.98
C ASP A 559 11.22 5.67 -21.38
N PHE A 560 9.91 5.84 -21.54
CA PHE A 560 8.88 4.91 -21.07
C PHE A 560 7.70 4.86 -22.04
N ARG A 561 6.92 3.78 -21.98
CA ARG A 561 5.80 3.54 -22.90
C ARG A 561 4.56 3.12 -22.14
N LEU A 562 3.40 3.35 -22.73
CA LEU A 562 2.13 2.81 -22.27
C LEU A 562 1.42 2.16 -23.46
N TYR A 563 1.22 0.85 -23.37
CA TYR A 563 0.48 0.08 -24.36
C TYR A 563 -0.89 -0.32 -23.82
N SER A 564 -1.90 -0.18 -24.68
CA SER A 564 -3.22 -0.76 -24.49
C SER A 564 -3.47 -1.82 -25.57
N PHE A 565 -4.02 -2.97 -25.19
CA PHE A 565 -4.33 -4.09 -26.07
C PHE A 565 -5.79 -4.49 -25.92
N ALA A 566 -6.46 -4.70 -27.05
CA ALA A 566 -7.80 -5.27 -27.11
C ALA A 566 -7.83 -6.43 -28.10
N LEU A 567 -8.67 -7.44 -27.84
CA LEU A 567 -8.91 -8.51 -28.81
C LEU A 567 -9.49 -7.92 -30.09
N LYS A 568 -8.94 -8.33 -31.23
CA LYS A 568 -9.43 -7.93 -32.54
C LYS A 568 -10.83 -8.51 -32.77
N LYS A 569 -11.81 -7.64 -32.97
CA LYS A 569 -13.20 -8.02 -33.25
C LYS A 569 -13.49 -7.83 -34.74
N GLY A 570 -13.65 -8.93 -35.47
CA GLY A 570 -13.92 -8.93 -36.91
C GLY A 570 -12.74 -8.41 -37.74
N ASP A 571 -13.05 -7.79 -38.88
CA ASP A 571 -12.05 -7.31 -39.83
C ASP A 571 -11.46 -5.94 -39.47
N SER A 572 -11.98 -5.26 -38.44
CA SER A 572 -11.44 -3.96 -38.01
C SER A 572 -10.04 -4.12 -37.39
N ASP A 573 -9.12 -3.28 -37.86
CA ASP A 573 -7.77 -3.11 -37.31
C ASP A 573 -7.68 -1.89 -36.39
N GLU A 574 -8.80 -1.20 -36.16
CA GLU A 574 -8.84 0.04 -35.39
C GLU A 574 -8.94 -0.21 -33.88
N TYR A 575 -8.03 0.45 -33.14
CA TYR A 575 -8.14 0.57 -31.70
C TYR A 575 -9.32 1.46 -31.32
N THR A 576 -10.17 0.98 -30.41
CA THR A 576 -11.33 1.70 -29.89
C THR A 576 -11.10 2.07 -28.43
N GLY A 577 -11.14 3.37 -28.13
CA GLY A 577 -10.90 3.92 -26.80
C GLY A 577 -10.53 5.41 -26.85
N ARG A 578 -10.58 6.07 -25.68
CA ARG A 578 -10.14 7.45 -25.49
C ARG A 578 -8.61 7.55 -25.56
N LYS A 579 -8.09 8.31 -26.52
CA LYS A 579 -6.64 8.47 -26.76
C LYS A 579 -5.99 9.56 -25.90
N ASP A 580 -6.80 10.39 -25.27
CA ASP A 580 -6.42 11.50 -24.39
C ASP A 580 -6.28 11.07 -22.92
N LEU A 581 -6.67 9.85 -22.57
CA LEU A 581 -6.60 9.30 -21.21
C LEU A 581 -5.63 8.12 -21.17
N PHE A 582 -4.82 8.01 -20.11
CA PHE A 582 -3.89 6.89 -19.95
C PHE A 582 -4.65 5.54 -19.90
N MET A 583 -5.78 5.50 -19.21
CA MET A 583 -6.59 4.28 -19.05
C MET A 583 -7.83 4.30 -19.96
N GLY A 584 -7.73 4.88 -21.16
CA GLY A 584 -8.88 5.08 -22.05
C GLY A 584 -9.32 3.87 -22.88
N VAL A 585 -8.69 2.70 -22.74
CA VAL A 585 -9.05 1.49 -23.50
C VAL A 585 -10.43 0.97 -23.12
N GLY A 586 -11.27 0.69 -24.13
CA GLY A 586 -12.63 0.17 -23.92
C GLY A 586 -13.65 1.19 -23.42
N TYR A 587 -13.30 2.48 -23.38
CA TYR A 587 -14.18 3.61 -23.06
C TYR A 587 -14.72 4.31 -24.30
#